data_AF-A0AA36GKK9-F1
#
_entry.id   AF-A0AA36GKK9-F1
#
_cell.length_a   1.000
_cell.length_b   1.000
_cell.length_c   1.000
_cell.angle_alpha   90.00
_cell.angle_beta   90.00
_cell.angle_gamma   90.00
#
_symmetry.space_group_name_H-M   'P 1'
#
loop_
_entity.id
_entity.type
_entity.pdbx_description
1 polymer ?
#
loop_
_entity_poly.entity_id
_entity_poly.type
_entity_poly.pdbx_seq_one_letter_code
_entity_poly.pdbx_strand_id
1 'polypeptide(L)'
;MFVSDEYLVKCVMNWDDAEAYCVARGEHLASIHSQFDNRNLQELGLSSNCSTIWIGGRTVNYQGIWSDGTRFDYSFWGNGYPNSGGYWCVYVDSNTGFWKSDYYYHSVPCFACEVPQKMTDCADWYKAGYKDSGVYNISLNGTSHNVYCSMDNGGGWTVFQNRVNNNESFWNRAWNDYKNGFNKAGMTNSSNFWLGLQLLHQLTEKDKDVTLRVEMMGDRTPGSPKALSSWSNEYTRFKVAGKSSKYQLKDLYLDNQEQITSMW
;
A
#
# COMPACT_ATOMS: atom_id res chain seq x y z
N MET A 1 4.68 0.99 -7.18
CA MET A 1 4.44 -0.20 -8.03
C MET A 1 4.73 -1.55 -7.33
N PHE A 2 3.71 -2.40 -7.16
CA PHE A 2 3.88 -3.85 -6.97
C PHE A 2 3.86 -4.45 -8.38
N VAL A 3 4.90 -5.19 -8.74
CA VAL A 3 5.14 -5.59 -10.13
C VAL A 3 4.89 -7.10 -10.22
N SER A 4 4.03 -7.54 -11.15
CA SER A 4 3.76 -8.96 -11.43
C SER A 4 4.00 -9.26 -12.91
N ASP A 5 4.23 -10.54 -13.25
CA ASP A 5 4.61 -11.00 -14.59
C ASP A 5 3.64 -10.59 -15.73
N GLU A 6 2.41 -10.19 -15.40
CA GLU A 6 1.37 -9.82 -16.39
C GLU A 6 1.55 -8.40 -16.97
N TYR A 7 2.47 -7.58 -16.44
CA TYR A 7 2.57 -6.14 -16.75
C TYR A 7 3.92 -5.69 -17.34
N LEU A 8 4.96 -6.52 -17.26
CA LEU A 8 6.17 -6.33 -18.05
C LEU A 8 5.96 -6.96 -19.42
N VAL A 9 5.74 -6.11 -20.42
CA VAL A 9 5.46 -6.54 -21.77
C VAL A 9 6.79 -6.72 -22.51
N LYS A 10 7.01 -7.93 -23.04
CA LYS A 10 8.17 -8.25 -23.88
C LYS A 10 7.83 -8.03 -25.35
N CYS A 11 7.88 -6.78 -25.77
CA CYS A 11 7.68 -6.41 -27.17
C CYS A 11 8.60 -5.25 -27.52
N VAL A 12 9.24 -5.34 -28.67
CA VAL A 12 10.16 -4.30 -29.15
C VAL A 12 9.33 -3.11 -29.63
N MET A 13 9.29 -2.06 -28.81
CA MET A 13 8.52 -0.84 -29.09
C MET A 13 9.33 0.40 -28.78
N ASN A 14 9.08 1.47 -29.54
CA ASN A 14 9.49 2.81 -29.14
C ASN A 14 8.61 3.29 -27.97
N TRP A 15 8.98 4.40 -27.34
CA TRP A 15 8.28 4.85 -26.14
C TRP A 15 6.82 5.22 -26.43
N ASP A 16 6.54 5.89 -27.55
CA ASP A 16 5.19 6.36 -27.89
C ASP A 16 4.23 5.19 -28.17
N ASP A 17 4.70 4.16 -28.88
CA ASP A 17 3.92 2.94 -29.13
C ASP A 17 3.67 2.15 -27.83
N ALA A 18 4.66 2.10 -26.94
CA ALA A 18 4.53 1.44 -25.64
C ALA A 18 3.52 2.17 -24.74
N GLU A 19 3.53 3.51 -24.73
CA GLU A 19 2.52 4.31 -24.05
C GLU A 19 1.14 4.10 -24.65
N ALA A 20 1.01 4.14 -25.98
CA ALA A 20 -0.26 3.88 -26.65
C ALA A 20 -0.82 2.48 -26.33
N TYR A 21 0.06 1.48 -26.19
CA TYR A 21 -0.33 0.14 -25.76
C TYR A 21 -0.94 0.13 -24.35
N CYS A 22 -0.32 0.80 -23.38
CA CYS A 22 -0.86 0.88 -22.02
C CYS A 22 -2.17 1.69 -21.99
N VAL A 23 -2.22 2.82 -22.71
CA VAL A 23 -3.42 3.67 -22.81
C VAL A 23 -4.60 2.94 -23.42
N ALA A 24 -4.38 2.06 -24.41
CA ALA A 24 -5.43 1.23 -24.99
C ALA A 24 -6.07 0.25 -23.98
N ARG A 25 -5.39 -0.02 -22.85
CA ARG A 25 -5.88 -0.84 -21.73
C ARG A 25 -6.45 -0.02 -20.57
N GLY A 26 -6.49 1.31 -20.71
CA GLY A 26 -6.92 2.22 -19.63
C GLY A 26 -5.85 2.44 -18.56
N GLU A 27 -4.58 2.21 -18.89
CA GLU A 27 -3.41 2.38 -18.03
C GLU A 27 -2.43 3.38 -18.68
N HIS A 28 -1.33 3.74 -18.01
CA HIS A 28 -0.20 4.46 -18.61
C HIS A 28 1.07 3.60 -18.53
N LEU A 29 2.17 4.00 -19.16
CA LEU A 29 3.47 3.43 -18.80
C LEU A 29 3.78 3.74 -17.33
N ALA A 30 4.49 2.81 -16.70
CA ALA A 30 4.73 2.79 -15.27
C ALA A 30 5.38 4.07 -14.72
N SER A 31 4.75 4.71 -13.74
CA SER A 31 5.38 5.70 -12.86
C SER A 31 6.10 5.03 -11.69
N ILE A 32 7.17 5.65 -11.19
CA ILE A 32 7.99 5.12 -10.08
C ILE A 32 8.11 6.18 -8.98
N HIS A 33 7.49 5.93 -7.83
CA HIS A 33 7.40 6.89 -6.72
C HIS A 33 8.24 6.51 -5.50
N SER A 34 8.99 5.40 -5.57
CA SER A 34 9.83 4.95 -4.47
C SER A 34 10.98 4.06 -4.93
N GLN A 35 11.96 3.85 -4.05
CA GLN A 35 13.03 2.87 -4.30
C GLN A 35 12.49 1.43 -4.39
N PHE A 36 11.37 1.14 -3.73
CA PHE A 36 10.73 -0.17 -3.81
C PHE A 36 10.12 -0.42 -5.19
N ASP A 37 9.40 0.57 -5.73
CA ASP A 37 8.85 0.52 -7.09
C ASP A 37 9.96 0.23 -8.10
N ASN A 38 11.07 0.95 -7.94
CA ASN A 38 12.24 0.79 -8.79
C ASN A 38 12.87 -0.61 -8.67
N ARG A 39 13.05 -1.10 -7.44
CA ARG A 39 13.61 -2.42 -7.18
C ARG A 39 12.71 -3.54 -7.69
N ASN A 40 11.40 -3.43 -7.53
CA ASN A 40 10.46 -4.44 -8.04
C ASN A 40 10.53 -4.53 -9.56
N LEU A 41 10.59 -3.38 -10.24
CA LEU A 41 10.74 -3.38 -11.69
C LEU A 41 12.12 -3.91 -12.13
N GLN A 42 13.16 -3.61 -11.37
CA GLN A 42 14.51 -4.17 -11.56
C GLN A 42 14.49 -5.71 -11.43
N GLU A 43 13.95 -6.24 -10.33
CA GLU A 43 13.87 -7.68 -10.05
C GLU A 43 13.02 -8.41 -11.09
N LEU A 44 11.88 -7.84 -11.50
CA LEU A 44 11.07 -8.40 -12.57
C LEU A 44 11.83 -8.39 -13.90
N GLY A 45 12.54 -7.29 -14.20
CA GLY A 45 13.41 -7.21 -15.37
C GLY A 45 14.45 -8.33 -15.41
N LEU A 46 15.11 -8.57 -14.29
CA LEU A 46 16.11 -9.63 -14.13
C LEU A 46 15.50 -11.02 -14.30
N SER A 47 14.37 -11.31 -13.63
CA SER A 47 13.71 -12.62 -13.73
C SER A 47 13.13 -12.88 -15.12
N SER A 48 12.78 -11.81 -15.84
CA SER A 48 12.16 -11.86 -17.16
C SER A 48 13.13 -11.71 -18.33
N ASN A 49 14.44 -11.59 -18.09
CA ASN A 49 15.45 -11.35 -19.13
C ASN A 49 15.17 -10.06 -19.94
N CYS A 50 14.73 -9.00 -19.26
CA CYS A 50 14.49 -7.67 -19.79
C CYS A 50 15.51 -6.70 -19.19
N SER A 51 16.64 -6.51 -19.88
CA SER A 51 17.72 -5.61 -19.44
C SER A 51 17.35 -4.12 -19.49
N THR A 52 16.42 -3.76 -20.38
CA THR A 52 16.04 -2.38 -20.70
C THR A 52 14.53 -2.30 -20.75
N ILE A 53 13.94 -1.46 -19.89
CA ILE A 53 12.49 -1.39 -19.69
C ILE A 53 12.02 0.05 -19.79
N TRP A 54 11.19 0.37 -20.78
CA TRP A 54 10.52 1.67 -20.82
C TRP A 54 9.59 1.87 -19.61
N ILE A 55 9.62 3.07 -19.06
CA ILE A 55 8.71 3.56 -18.01
C ILE A 55 8.08 4.88 -18.45
N GLY A 56 7.04 5.34 -17.75
CA GLY A 56 6.25 6.52 -18.15
C GLY A 56 6.98 7.85 -18.02
N GLY A 57 8.25 7.82 -17.61
CA GLY A 57 9.06 9.01 -17.40
C GLY A 57 9.49 9.65 -18.71
N ARG A 58 9.42 10.97 -18.74
CA ARG A 58 10.05 11.82 -19.76
C ARG A 58 10.82 12.94 -19.10
N THR A 59 11.85 13.45 -19.77
CA THR A 59 12.60 14.63 -19.30
C THR A 59 12.32 15.81 -20.22
N VAL A 60 12.03 16.97 -19.64
CA VAL A 60 11.89 18.25 -20.34
C VAL A 60 12.81 19.25 -19.65
N ASN A 61 13.84 19.76 -20.33
CA ASN A 61 14.82 20.68 -19.74
C ASN A 61 15.41 20.15 -18.40
N TYR A 62 15.86 18.89 -18.40
CA TYR A 62 16.38 18.18 -17.22
C TYR A 62 15.36 17.91 -16.10
N GLN A 63 14.10 18.31 -16.24
CA GLN A 63 13.05 18.02 -15.28
C GLN A 63 12.26 16.78 -15.71
N GLY A 64 12.05 15.86 -14.77
CA GLY A 64 11.26 14.66 -15.00
C GLY A 64 9.76 14.94 -14.89
N ILE A 65 8.99 14.31 -15.77
CA ILE A 65 7.53 14.27 -15.74
C ILE A 65 7.07 12.84 -16.00
N TRP A 66 5.91 12.46 -15.44
CA TRP A 66 5.26 11.18 -15.72
C TRP A 66 4.13 11.33 -16.73
N SER A 67 3.91 10.32 -17.57
CA SER A 67 2.86 10.31 -18.60
C SER A 67 1.45 10.14 -18.03
N ASP A 68 1.33 9.54 -16.85
CA ASP A 68 0.10 9.39 -16.05
C ASP A 68 -0.36 10.69 -15.36
N GLY A 69 0.46 11.75 -15.37
CA GLY A 69 0.21 13.02 -14.69
C GLY A 69 0.45 13.03 -13.18
N THR A 70 0.98 11.96 -12.58
CA THR A 70 1.34 11.93 -11.16
C THR A 70 2.56 12.81 -10.85
N ARG A 71 2.80 13.06 -9.55
CA ARG A 71 3.90 13.92 -9.12
C ARG A 71 5.25 13.23 -9.35
N PHE A 72 6.20 13.94 -9.93
CA PHE A 72 7.59 13.48 -10.05
C PHE A 72 8.36 13.68 -8.74
N ASP A 73 8.15 12.80 -7.75
CA ASP A 73 8.67 12.91 -6.39
C ASP A 73 9.76 11.90 -6.02
N TYR A 74 10.11 11.02 -6.95
CA TYR A 74 11.21 10.08 -6.82
C TYR A 74 12.03 10.05 -8.11
N SER A 75 13.35 9.87 -7.97
CA SER A 75 14.21 9.61 -9.12
C SER A 75 15.39 8.73 -8.73
N PHE A 76 15.85 7.92 -9.69
CA PHE A 76 16.99 7.02 -9.50
C PHE A 76 17.93 7.05 -10.71
N TRP A 77 18.28 8.25 -11.14
CA TRP A 77 19.15 8.49 -12.30
C TRP A 77 20.52 7.84 -12.14
N GLY A 78 21.00 7.23 -13.22
CA GLY A 78 22.39 6.81 -13.33
C GLY A 78 23.33 8.01 -13.48
N ASN A 79 24.62 7.79 -13.21
CA ASN A 79 25.62 8.85 -13.33
C ASN A 79 25.63 9.44 -14.76
N GLY A 80 25.56 10.77 -14.85
CA GLY A 80 25.48 11.49 -16.12
C GLY A 80 24.08 11.61 -16.74
N TYR A 81 23.04 11.12 -16.06
CA TYR A 81 21.64 11.23 -16.50
C TYR A 81 20.81 12.15 -15.58
N PRO A 82 19.77 12.82 -16.11
CA PRO A 82 19.47 12.94 -17.53
C PRO A 82 20.56 13.73 -18.26
N ASN A 83 20.95 13.25 -19.44
CA ASN A 83 22.19 13.67 -20.13
C ASN A 83 21.98 14.86 -21.08
N SER A 84 20.77 15.41 -21.17
CA SER A 84 20.40 16.46 -22.11
C SER A 84 19.20 17.28 -21.63
N GLY A 85 19.14 18.54 -22.06
CA GLY A 85 18.03 19.45 -21.80
C GLY A 85 16.85 19.29 -22.76
N GLY A 86 16.94 18.41 -23.76
CA GLY A 86 15.86 18.13 -24.70
C GLY A 86 14.74 17.25 -24.14
N TYR A 87 13.86 16.78 -25.03
CA TYR A 87 12.83 15.79 -24.72
C TYR A 87 13.39 14.37 -24.85
N TRP A 88 13.49 13.65 -23.74
CA TRP A 88 13.98 12.26 -23.75
C TRP A 88 13.06 11.36 -22.95
N CYS A 89 13.00 10.10 -23.36
CA CYS A 89 12.20 9.06 -22.73
C CYS A 89 13.06 8.30 -21.73
N VAL A 90 12.44 7.83 -20.64
CA VAL A 90 13.16 7.23 -19.51
C VAL A 90 12.96 5.72 -19.50
N TYR A 91 14.05 4.98 -19.32
CA TYR A 91 14.02 3.54 -19.10
C TYR A 91 14.81 3.15 -17.84
N VAL A 92 14.47 1.99 -17.29
CA VAL A 92 15.22 1.32 -16.22
C VAL A 92 16.16 0.29 -16.82
N ASP A 93 17.44 0.34 -16.43
CA ASP A 93 18.42 -0.71 -16.67
C ASP A 93 18.34 -1.74 -15.54
N SER A 94 17.73 -2.89 -15.77
CA SER A 94 17.47 -3.88 -14.72
C SER A 94 18.74 -4.51 -14.12
N ASN A 95 19.89 -4.41 -14.79
CA ASN A 95 21.16 -4.88 -14.22
C ASN A 95 21.63 -4.00 -13.06
N THR A 96 21.27 -2.71 -13.09
CA THR A 96 21.76 -1.71 -12.12
C THR A 96 20.65 -1.06 -11.30
N GLY A 97 19.42 -1.13 -11.79
CA GLY A 97 18.26 -0.38 -11.29
C GLY A 97 18.26 1.09 -11.70
N PHE A 98 19.35 1.62 -12.30
CA PHE A 98 19.44 3.04 -12.63
C PHE A 98 18.56 3.43 -13.81
N TRP A 99 18.04 4.66 -13.74
CA TRP A 99 17.32 5.28 -14.83
C TRP A 99 18.30 5.91 -15.80
N LYS A 100 18.03 5.73 -17.08
CA LYS A 100 18.75 6.34 -18.18
C LYS A 100 17.72 6.96 -19.13
N SER A 101 18.18 7.91 -19.93
CA SER A 101 17.35 8.55 -20.94
C SER A 101 17.79 8.12 -22.33
N ASP A 102 16.83 7.87 -23.22
CA ASP A 102 17.08 7.60 -24.64
C ASP A 102 16.10 8.38 -25.54
N TYR A 103 16.41 8.41 -26.83
CA TYR A 103 15.59 9.05 -27.83
C TYR A 103 14.24 8.33 -27.99
N TYR A 104 13.16 9.10 -28.14
CA TYR A 104 11.79 8.59 -28.26
C TYR A 104 11.59 7.59 -29.42
N TYR A 105 12.39 7.69 -30.49
CA TYR A 105 12.30 6.82 -31.66
C TYR A 105 13.09 5.51 -31.52
N HIS A 106 13.88 5.34 -30.46
CA HIS A 106 14.56 4.06 -30.20
C HIS A 106 13.56 3.04 -29.65
N SER A 107 13.60 1.84 -30.20
CA SER A 107 12.81 0.72 -29.69
C SER A 107 13.63 -0.09 -28.68
N VAL A 108 13.02 -0.42 -27.55
CA VAL A 108 13.64 -1.26 -26.50
C VAL A 108 12.81 -2.54 -26.33
N PRO A 109 13.39 -3.64 -25.80
CA PRO A 109 12.77 -4.96 -25.87
C PRO A 109 11.59 -5.14 -24.91
N CYS A 110 11.48 -4.30 -23.88
CA CYS A 110 10.46 -4.43 -22.85
C CYS A 110 9.95 -3.07 -22.37
N PHE A 111 8.72 -3.04 -21.88
CA PHE A 111 8.14 -1.87 -21.24
C PHE A 111 7.19 -2.30 -20.13
N ALA A 112 7.03 -1.45 -19.12
CA ALA A 112 6.13 -1.71 -18.01
C ALA A 112 4.93 -0.77 -18.09
N CYS A 113 3.72 -1.34 -18.15
CA CYS A 113 2.51 -0.56 -17.89
C CYS A 113 2.34 -0.38 -16.38
N GLU A 114 1.61 0.67 -15.99
CA GLU A 114 1.20 0.89 -14.61
C GLU A 114 0.43 -0.31 -14.10
N VAL A 115 0.91 -0.85 -12.98
CA VAL A 115 0.04 -1.61 -12.11
C VAL A 115 -0.69 -0.56 -11.28
N PRO A 116 -2.04 -0.48 -11.32
CA PRO A 116 -2.74 0.18 -10.23
C PRO A 116 -2.32 -0.58 -8.99
N GLN A 117 -1.40 -0.01 -8.22
CA GLN A 117 -0.96 -0.58 -6.96
C GLN A 117 -2.21 -0.68 -6.11
N LYS A 118 -2.83 -1.85 -6.13
CA LYS A 118 -3.91 -2.13 -5.23
C LYS A 118 -3.25 -2.45 -3.91
N MET A 119 -2.76 -1.40 -3.25
CA MET A 119 -2.34 -1.48 -1.87
C MET A 119 -3.61 -1.85 -1.13
N THR A 120 -3.72 -3.12 -0.76
CA THR A 120 -4.98 -3.64 -0.23
C THR A 120 -5.08 -3.40 1.27
N ASP A 121 -3.95 -3.14 1.92
CA ASP A 121 -3.84 -2.76 3.33
C ASP A 121 -2.53 -2.00 3.62
N CYS A 122 -2.30 -1.69 4.90
CA CYS A 122 -1.08 -1.03 5.36
C CYS A 122 0.17 -1.92 5.28
N ALA A 123 0.04 -3.25 5.30
CA ALA A 123 1.18 -4.15 5.19
C ALA A 123 1.77 -4.08 3.78
N ASP A 124 0.93 -3.93 2.75
CA ASP A 124 1.37 -3.67 1.38
C ASP A 124 2.15 -2.35 1.29
N TRP A 125 1.64 -1.26 1.88
CA TRP A 125 2.35 0.02 1.97
C TRP A 125 3.69 -0.10 2.71
N TYR A 126 3.71 -0.81 3.83
CA TYR A 126 4.92 -0.99 4.62
C TYR A 126 5.97 -1.82 3.90
N LYS A 127 5.58 -2.94 3.25
CA LYS A 127 6.45 -3.74 2.39
C LYS A 127 6.99 -2.89 1.24
N ALA A 128 6.17 -1.97 0.74
CA ALA A 128 6.56 -1.02 -0.29
C ALA A 128 7.49 0.11 0.18
N GLY A 129 7.98 0.07 1.41
CA GLY A 129 8.98 1.01 1.91
C GLY A 129 8.40 2.30 2.47
N TYR A 130 7.07 2.45 2.54
CA TYR A 130 6.43 3.57 3.22
C TYR A 130 6.46 3.32 4.73
N LYS A 131 7.33 4.05 5.44
CA LYS A 131 7.64 3.81 6.86
C LYS A 131 7.08 4.87 7.80
N ASP A 132 6.44 5.91 7.28
CA ASP A 132 5.83 6.95 8.11
C ASP A 132 4.40 6.56 8.50
N SER A 133 4.09 6.61 9.80
CA SER A 133 2.71 6.44 10.28
C SER A 133 1.82 7.57 9.77
N GLY A 134 0.61 7.25 9.29
CA GLY A 134 -0.25 8.25 8.67
C GLY A 134 -1.49 7.67 8.01
N VAL A 135 -2.25 8.51 7.31
CA VAL A 135 -3.41 8.06 6.53
C VAL A 135 -2.96 7.67 5.13
N TYR A 136 -3.31 6.46 4.73
CA TYR A 136 -3.04 5.90 3.40
C TYR A 136 -4.34 5.53 2.70
N ASN A 137 -4.29 5.52 1.37
CA ASN A 137 -5.38 5.00 0.56
C ASN A 137 -5.14 3.51 0.29
N ILE A 138 -6.12 2.67 0.58
CA ILE A 138 -6.11 1.25 0.24
C ILE A 138 -7.26 0.95 -0.73
N SER A 139 -7.11 -0.08 -1.55
CA SER A 139 -8.14 -0.49 -2.49
C SER A 139 -8.50 -1.96 -2.28
N LEU A 140 -9.75 -2.22 -1.90
CA LEU A 140 -10.27 -3.57 -1.64
C LEU A 140 -11.48 -3.81 -2.52
N ASN A 141 -11.49 -4.93 -3.24
CA ASN A 141 -12.59 -5.31 -4.15
C ASN A 141 -13.00 -4.19 -5.14
N GLY A 142 -12.06 -3.30 -5.49
CA GLY A 142 -12.27 -2.22 -6.46
C GLY A 142 -12.79 -0.93 -5.85
N THR A 143 -12.92 -0.87 -4.52
CA THR A 143 -13.33 0.33 -3.78
C THR A 143 -12.16 0.89 -2.99
N SER A 144 -11.92 2.20 -3.10
CA SER A 144 -10.89 2.90 -2.34
C SER A 144 -11.38 3.30 -0.94
N HIS A 145 -10.50 3.14 0.04
CA HIS A 145 -10.74 3.47 1.44
C HIS A 145 -9.53 4.18 2.03
N ASN A 146 -9.76 5.25 2.78
CA ASN A 146 -8.72 5.83 3.62
C ASN A 146 -8.64 5.03 4.93
N VAL A 147 -7.43 4.66 5.32
CA VAL A 147 -7.13 3.95 6.58
C VAL A 147 -5.94 4.62 7.26
N TYR A 148 -5.89 4.54 8.58
CA TYR A 148 -4.68 4.92 9.31
C TYR A 148 -3.73 3.74 9.40
N CYS A 149 -2.53 3.90 8.88
CA CYS A 149 -1.45 2.92 8.97
C CYS A 149 -0.49 3.34 10.08
N SER A 150 -0.32 2.43 11.05
CA SER A 150 0.79 2.52 11.99
C SER A 150 1.98 1.75 11.42
N MET A 151 3.06 2.47 11.17
CA MET A 151 4.31 1.91 10.65
C MET A 151 5.35 1.65 11.76
N ASP A 152 4.97 1.93 13.01
CA ASP A 152 5.74 1.66 14.23
C ASP A 152 5.63 0.17 14.64
N ASN A 153 6.48 -0.29 15.56
CA ASN A 153 6.43 -1.65 16.14
C ASN A 153 6.35 -2.78 15.10
N GLY A 154 7.25 -2.76 14.11
CA GLY A 154 7.26 -3.72 13.00
C GLY A 154 6.42 -3.30 11.80
N GLY A 155 5.53 -2.32 11.98
CA GLY A 155 4.79 -1.61 10.96
C GLY A 155 3.86 -2.42 10.07
N GLY A 156 3.16 -1.72 9.17
CA GLY A 156 2.15 -2.32 8.31
C GLY A 156 0.80 -2.58 8.98
N TRP A 157 0.57 -1.96 10.14
CA TRP A 157 -0.64 -2.16 10.92
C TRP A 157 -1.78 -1.28 10.41
N THR A 158 -2.85 -1.90 9.90
CA THR A 158 -4.09 -1.19 9.56
C THR A 158 -4.91 -0.97 10.83
N VAL A 159 -4.97 0.27 11.31
CA VAL A 159 -5.70 0.60 12.54
C VAL A 159 -7.19 0.70 12.22
N PHE A 160 -7.99 -0.19 12.78
CA PHE A 160 -9.45 -0.20 12.56
C PHE A 160 -10.24 0.43 13.72
N GLN A 161 -9.62 0.58 14.89
CA GLN A 161 -10.19 1.22 16.07
C GLN A 161 -9.08 1.95 16.82
N ASN A 162 -9.35 3.19 17.24
CA ASN A 162 -8.48 3.91 18.17
C ASN A 162 -9.32 4.63 19.25
N ARG A 163 -8.81 4.68 20.49
CA ARG A 163 -9.41 5.40 21.62
C ARG A 163 -8.32 6.10 22.42
N VAL A 164 -8.43 7.42 22.53
CA VAL A 164 -7.47 8.28 23.25
C VAL A 164 -8.13 9.18 24.28
N ASN A 165 -9.40 9.55 24.09
CA ASN A 165 -10.15 10.40 25.02
C ASN A 165 -11.67 10.19 24.86
N ASN A 166 -12.47 10.99 25.56
CA ASN A 166 -13.93 10.87 25.60
C ASN A 166 -14.66 11.77 24.57
N ASN A 167 -13.94 12.39 23.62
CA ASN A 167 -14.54 13.34 22.68
C ASN A 167 -15.39 12.67 21.58
N GLU A 168 -15.39 11.33 21.51
CA GLU A 168 -16.19 10.55 20.57
C GLU A 168 -16.96 9.46 21.32
N SER A 169 -18.28 9.44 21.17
CA SER A 169 -19.14 8.44 21.80
C SER A 169 -19.15 7.12 21.03
N PHE A 170 -18.93 6.01 21.74
CA PHE A 170 -19.02 4.63 21.22
C PHE A 170 -20.11 3.82 21.94
N TRP A 171 -21.04 4.45 22.66
CA TRP A 171 -21.98 3.74 23.53
C TRP A 171 -23.40 3.74 22.98
N ASN A 172 -23.80 4.85 22.34
CA ASN A 172 -25.16 5.06 21.85
C ASN A 172 -25.16 5.37 20.35
N ARG A 173 -24.74 4.38 19.56
CA ARG A 173 -24.66 4.48 18.09
C ARG A 173 -25.55 3.42 17.43
N ALA A 174 -26.07 3.74 16.25
CA ALA A 174 -26.90 2.81 15.51
C ALA A 174 -26.04 1.68 14.92
N TRP A 175 -26.66 0.53 14.63
CA TRP A 175 -25.98 -0.60 13.98
C TRP A 175 -25.29 -0.20 12.67
N ASN A 176 -25.92 0.67 11.89
CA ASN A 176 -25.35 1.17 10.63
C ASN A 176 -24.06 1.95 10.83
N ASP A 177 -23.88 2.63 11.97
CA ASP A 177 -22.65 3.37 12.28
C ASP A 177 -21.49 2.39 12.50
N TYR A 178 -21.71 1.30 13.26
CA TYR A 178 -20.70 0.25 13.44
C TYR A 178 -20.41 -0.51 12.16
N LYS A 179 -21.43 -0.72 11.33
CA LYS A 179 -21.26 -1.38 10.05
C LYS A 179 -20.38 -0.56 9.10
N ASN A 180 -20.63 0.75 9.00
CA ASN A 180 -20.02 1.63 8.01
C ASN A 180 -18.78 2.38 8.52
N GLY A 181 -18.59 2.47 9.84
CA GLY A 181 -17.55 3.27 10.47
C GLY A 181 -17.97 4.70 10.77
N PHE A 182 -17.27 5.33 11.72
CA PHE A 182 -17.49 6.73 12.12
C PHE A 182 -16.17 7.41 12.50
N ASN A 183 -16.16 8.74 12.39
CA ASN A 183 -14.99 9.63 12.54
C ASN A 183 -13.76 9.26 11.67
N LYS A 184 -13.99 8.78 10.45
CA LYS A 184 -12.92 8.34 9.53
C LYS A 184 -12.17 9.50 8.86
N ALA A 185 -12.77 10.69 8.77
CA ALA A 185 -12.15 11.83 8.10
C ALA A 185 -11.02 12.47 8.94
N GLY A 186 -11.08 12.34 10.27
CA GLY A 186 -10.12 12.92 11.21
C GLY A 186 -9.09 11.92 11.74
N MET A 187 -8.83 10.82 11.02
CA MET A 187 -7.94 9.75 11.49
C MET A 187 -6.51 10.24 11.69
N THR A 188 -6.05 10.13 12.93
CA THR A 188 -4.68 10.31 13.40
C THR A 188 -4.43 9.34 14.57
N ASN A 189 -3.17 9.21 15.00
CA ASN A 189 -2.83 8.50 16.26
C ASN A 189 -3.51 9.09 17.51
N SER A 190 -4.00 10.33 17.44
CA SER A 190 -4.59 11.08 18.54
C SER A 190 -6.11 11.29 18.37
N SER A 191 -6.75 10.50 17.51
CA SER A 191 -8.18 10.60 17.22
C SER A 191 -8.92 9.33 17.63
N ASN A 192 -10.18 9.45 18.03
CA ASN A 192 -11.04 8.30 18.28
C ASN A 192 -11.82 7.97 17.02
N PHE A 193 -11.68 6.76 16.47
CA PHE A 193 -12.42 6.38 15.27
C PHE A 193 -12.72 4.89 15.22
N TRP A 194 -13.67 4.55 14.35
CA TRP A 194 -14.05 3.18 14.03
C TRP A 194 -14.13 3.02 12.53
N LEU A 195 -13.36 2.09 11.97
CA LEU A 195 -13.22 1.92 10.53
C LEU A 195 -14.49 1.32 9.89
N GLY A 196 -15.19 0.46 10.62
CA GLY A 196 -16.43 -0.17 10.18
C GLY A 196 -16.30 -1.68 9.95
N LEU A 197 -17.30 -2.44 10.40
CA LEU A 197 -17.33 -3.91 10.30
C LEU A 197 -17.31 -4.41 8.86
N GLN A 198 -17.91 -3.68 7.92
CA GLN A 198 -17.94 -4.10 6.51
C GLN A 198 -16.53 -4.11 5.91
N LEU A 199 -15.73 -3.08 6.18
CA LEU A 199 -14.36 -2.99 5.69
C LEU A 199 -13.44 -3.95 6.47
N LEU A 200 -13.64 -4.07 7.78
CA LEU A 200 -12.88 -5.01 8.62
C LEU A 200 -13.09 -6.47 8.16
N HIS A 201 -14.32 -6.87 7.87
CA HIS A 201 -14.60 -8.19 7.30
C HIS A 201 -13.80 -8.43 6.01
N GLN A 202 -13.81 -7.47 5.08
CA GLN A 202 -13.08 -7.59 3.81
C GLN A 202 -11.56 -7.73 4.03
N LEU A 203 -10.99 -6.92 4.93
CA LEU A 203 -9.57 -7.01 5.30
C LEU A 203 -9.22 -8.40 5.87
N THR A 204 -10.05 -8.91 6.79
CA THR A 204 -9.79 -10.21 7.44
C THR A 204 -10.09 -11.43 6.58
N GLU A 205 -10.92 -11.28 5.53
CA GLU A 205 -11.24 -12.37 4.61
C GLU A 205 -10.24 -12.46 3.46
N LYS A 206 -9.60 -11.33 3.11
CA LYS A 206 -8.60 -11.22 2.04
C LYS A 206 -7.42 -12.19 2.28
N ASP A 207 -6.91 -12.22 3.50
CA ASP A 207 -5.77 -13.05 3.90
C ASP A 207 -6.19 -14.19 4.83
N LYS A 208 -5.51 -15.33 4.73
CA LYS A 208 -5.79 -16.49 5.60
C LYS A 208 -5.21 -16.31 7.02
N ASP A 209 -4.09 -15.61 7.13
CA ASP A 209 -3.32 -15.46 8.35
C ASP A 209 -3.23 -13.97 8.74
N VAL A 210 -4.31 -13.47 9.36
CA VAL A 210 -4.39 -12.10 9.86
C VAL A 210 -4.11 -12.08 11.35
N THR A 211 -3.19 -11.21 11.78
CA THR A 211 -2.90 -10.98 13.20
C THR A 211 -3.58 -9.70 13.66
N LEU A 212 -4.38 -9.81 14.72
CA LEU A 212 -4.91 -8.67 15.45
C LEU A 212 -3.95 -8.31 16.57
N ARG A 213 -3.52 -7.06 16.62
CA ARG A 213 -2.78 -6.51 17.77
C ARG A 213 -3.67 -5.54 18.53
N VAL A 214 -3.72 -5.70 19.86
CA VAL A 214 -4.40 -4.78 20.77
C VAL A 214 -3.36 -4.10 21.63
N GLU A 215 -3.35 -2.77 21.65
CA GLU A 215 -2.47 -1.96 22.49
C GLU A 215 -3.30 -1.09 23.42
N MET A 216 -2.89 -1.04 24.69
CA MET A 216 -3.53 -0.24 25.73
C MET A 216 -2.45 0.46 26.55
N MET A 217 -2.76 1.67 27.02
CA MET A 217 -1.91 2.42 27.93
C MET A 217 -2.77 3.03 29.05
N GLY A 218 -2.29 2.96 30.28
CA GLY A 218 -2.93 3.61 31.42
C GLY A 218 -2.88 2.82 32.72
N ASP A 219 -3.58 3.34 33.72
CA ASP A 219 -3.80 2.72 35.03
C ASP A 219 -4.71 1.48 34.99
N ARG A 220 -5.46 1.29 33.89
CA ARG A 220 -6.40 0.16 33.69
C ARG A 220 -5.85 -0.97 32.82
N THR A 221 -4.56 -0.99 32.52
CA THR A 221 -3.99 -2.12 31.76
C THR A 221 -3.90 -3.38 32.63
N PRO A 222 -4.01 -4.59 32.05
CA PRO A 222 -3.82 -5.84 32.79
C PRO A 222 -2.48 -5.85 33.53
N GLY A 223 -2.51 -6.07 34.84
CA GLY A 223 -1.31 -6.14 35.68
C GLY A 223 -0.63 -4.79 35.99
N SER A 224 -1.27 -3.65 35.74
CA SER A 224 -0.65 -2.33 35.87
C SER A 224 -0.49 -1.86 37.32
N PRO A 225 0.75 -1.59 37.80
CA PRO A 225 0.97 -0.98 39.10
C PRO A 225 0.97 0.56 39.06
N LYS A 226 0.95 1.19 37.87
CA LYS A 226 1.16 2.65 37.68
C LYS A 226 0.30 3.23 36.55
N ALA A 227 0.06 4.54 36.58
CA ALA A 227 -0.81 5.24 35.64
C ALA A 227 -0.36 5.29 34.17
N LEU A 228 0.88 4.90 33.86
CA LEU A 228 1.45 4.96 32.50
C LEU A 228 1.94 3.60 31.99
N SER A 229 1.50 2.49 32.57
CA SER A 229 1.88 1.18 32.04
C SER A 229 1.25 0.96 30.67
N SER A 230 2.01 0.31 29.79
CA SER A 230 1.53 -0.20 28.50
C SER A 230 1.25 -1.69 28.62
N TRP A 231 0.26 -2.14 27.88
CA TRP A 231 -0.03 -3.56 27.66
C TRP A 231 -0.35 -3.76 26.19
N SER A 232 0.15 -4.85 25.62
CA SER A 232 -0.17 -5.24 24.26
C SER A 232 -0.30 -6.75 24.16
N ASN A 233 -1.15 -7.21 23.26
CA ASN A 233 -1.25 -8.62 22.93
C ASN A 233 -1.59 -8.83 21.45
N GLU A 234 -1.23 -9.99 20.92
CA GLU A 234 -1.44 -10.36 19.52
C GLU A 234 -2.28 -11.64 19.44
N TYR A 235 -3.25 -11.66 18.52
CA TYR A 235 -4.16 -12.75 18.28
C TYR A 235 -4.05 -13.16 16.82
N THR A 236 -3.62 -14.40 16.56
CA THR A 236 -3.42 -14.88 15.20
C THR A 236 -4.72 -15.43 14.62
N ARG A 237 -4.79 -15.48 13.28
CA ARG A 237 -5.93 -15.97 12.48
C ARG A 237 -7.22 -15.19 12.68
N PHE A 238 -7.13 -13.97 13.16
CA PHE A 238 -8.26 -13.10 13.44
C PHE A 238 -9.18 -12.94 12.23
N LYS A 239 -10.46 -13.29 12.41
CA LYS A 239 -11.48 -13.11 11.37
C LYS A 239 -12.74 -12.44 11.86
N VAL A 240 -13.32 -11.62 10.99
CA VAL A 240 -14.67 -11.09 11.16
C VAL A 240 -15.54 -11.68 10.07
N ALA A 241 -16.64 -12.34 10.44
CA ALA A 241 -17.54 -12.97 9.49
C ALA A 241 -18.34 -11.95 8.65
N GLY A 242 -19.00 -12.44 7.61
CA GLY A 242 -19.82 -11.59 6.74
C GLY A 242 -21.14 -11.11 7.37
N LYS A 243 -21.87 -10.27 6.62
CA LYS A 243 -23.17 -9.71 7.02
C LYS A 243 -24.21 -10.76 7.41
N SER A 244 -24.25 -11.90 6.71
CA SER A 244 -25.18 -13.01 6.99
C SER A 244 -24.99 -13.61 8.38
N SER A 245 -23.75 -13.65 8.87
CA SER A 245 -23.38 -14.10 10.20
C SER A 245 -23.24 -12.94 11.20
N LYS A 246 -23.81 -11.77 10.89
CA LYS A 246 -23.81 -10.57 11.76
C LYS A 246 -22.42 -10.13 12.23
N TYR A 247 -21.39 -10.28 11.39
CA TYR A 247 -20.01 -9.90 11.72
C TYR A 247 -19.44 -10.58 12.99
N GLN A 248 -19.83 -11.83 13.22
CA GLN A 248 -19.28 -12.63 14.32
C GLN A 248 -17.76 -12.70 14.25
N LEU A 249 -17.10 -12.45 15.38
CA LEU A 249 -15.67 -12.67 15.57
C LEU A 249 -15.37 -14.17 15.51
N LYS A 250 -14.32 -14.54 14.78
CA LYS A 250 -13.87 -15.92 14.60
C LYS A 250 -12.37 -16.00 14.80
N ASP A 251 -11.93 -17.20 15.16
CA ASP A 251 -10.53 -17.60 15.06
C ASP A 251 -9.55 -16.68 15.81
N LEU A 252 -9.90 -16.28 17.04
CA LEU A 252 -9.03 -15.53 17.96
C LEU A 252 -8.15 -16.50 18.76
N TYR A 253 -6.90 -16.69 18.36
CA TYR A 253 -5.95 -17.56 19.06
C TYR A 253 -4.86 -16.78 19.78
N LEU A 254 -4.61 -17.12 21.05
CA LEU A 254 -3.42 -16.67 21.79
C LEU A 254 -2.27 -17.64 21.54
N ASP A 255 -1.10 -17.12 21.14
CA ASP A 255 0.18 -17.84 21.06
C ASP A 255 0.08 -19.29 20.54
N ASN A 256 -0.65 -19.49 19.43
CA ASN A 256 -0.82 -20.78 18.75
C ASN A 256 -1.33 -21.94 19.62
N GLN A 257 -1.98 -21.72 20.78
CA GLN A 257 -2.36 -22.82 21.67
C GLN A 257 -3.83 -22.85 22.11
N GLU A 258 -4.58 -21.74 22.24
CA GLU A 258 -6.00 -21.79 22.64
C GLU A 258 -6.90 -20.75 21.94
N GLN A 259 -8.12 -21.18 21.58
CA GLN A 259 -9.16 -20.37 20.94
C GLN A 259 -9.98 -19.62 22.01
N ILE A 260 -10.07 -18.29 21.91
CA ILE A 260 -10.94 -17.48 22.79
C ILE A 260 -12.30 -17.27 22.11
N THR A 261 -13.37 -17.65 22.80
CA THR A 261 -14.76 -17.53 22.32
C THR A 261 -15.49 -16.27 22.78
N SER A 262 -14.89 -15.48 23.69
CA SER A 262 -15.37 -14.13 24.06
C SER A 262 -14.28 -13.32 24.76
N MET A 263 -14.22 -12.01 24.50
CA MET A 263 -13.46 -11.05 25.32
C MET A 263 -14.39 -10.43 26.38
N TRP A 264 -14.65 -11.15 27.46
CA TRP A 264 -15.22 -10.62 28.71
C TRP A 264 -14.71 -11.45 29.88
#